data_AF-A0A7T8JUP9-F1
#
_entry.id   AF-A0A7T8JUP9-F1
#
_cell.length_a   1.000
_cell.length_b   1.000
_cell.length_c   1.000
_cell.angle_alpha   90.00
_cell.angle_beta   90.00
_cell.angle_gamma   90.00
#
_symmetry.space_group_name_H-M   'P 1'
#
loop_
_entity.id
_entity.type
_entity.pdbx_description
1 polymer ?
#
loop_
_entity_poly.entity_id
_entity_poly.type
_entity_poly.pdbx_seq_one_letter_code
_entity_poly.pdbx_strand_id
1 'polypeptide(L)'
;MVMDMVLSQTNVTAPFRLGAEPLAELAYADDLVLLSATNNGLASTLASFQEALALTGMTLNLQKTQYFNVGVFREVQSSISTNT
;
A
#
# COMPACT_ATOMS: atom_id res chain seq x y z
N MET A 1 4.29 13.10 12.53
CA MET A 1 4.73 13.77 11.28
C MET A 1 3.53 13.90 10.35
N VAL A 2 3.60 14.67 9.25
CA VAL A 2 2.43 14.91 8.38
C VAL A 2 1.86 13.60 7.81
N MET A 3 2.73 12.64 7.46
CA MET A 3 2.29 11.36 6.92
C MET A 3 1.51 10.50 7.93
N ASP A 4 1.90 10.52 9.21
CA ASP A 4 1.15 9.85 10.28
C ASP A 4 -0.28 10.44 10.42
N MET A 5 -0.40 11.75 10.20
CA MET A 5 -1.71 12.42 10.25
C MET A 5 -2.58 12.04 9.06
N VAL A 6 -2.01 11.95 7.86
CA VAL A 6 -2.71 11.48 6.66
C VAL A 6 -3.19 10.04 6.84
N LEU A 7 -2.32 9.14 7.32
CA LEU A 7 -2.63 7.74 7.60
C LEU A 7 -3.76 7.59 8.64
N SER A 8 -3.77 8.45 9.67
CA SER A 8 -4.83 8.42 10.69
C SER A 8 -6.20 8.84 10.18
N GLN A 9 -6.26 9.55 9.05
CA GLN A 9 -7.48 10.08 8.45
C GLN A 9 -7.99 9.23 7.29
N THR A 10 -7.18 8.30 6.79
CA THR A 10 -7.54 7.40 5.70
C THR A 10 -8.25 6.16 6.23
N ASN A 11 -9.48 5.94 5.80
CA ASN A 11 -10.22 4.72 6.10
C ASN A 11 -9.95 3.68 5.01
N VAL A 12 -8.92 2.87 5.19
CA VAL A 12 -8.49 1.89 4.20
C VAL A 12 -8.82 0.47 4.67
N THR A 13 -9.50 -0.29 3.81
CA THR A 13 -9.73 -1.71 4.06
C THR A 13 -8.49 -2.49 3.65
N ALA A 14 -7.80 -3.09 4.61
CA ALA A 14 -6.59 -3.87 4.38
C ALA A 14 -6.89 -5.17 3.62
N PRO A 15 -6.44 -5.32 2.36
CA PRO A 15 -6.70 -6.52 1.57
C PRO A 15 -5.69 -7.64 1.84
N PHE A 16 -4.55 -7.31 2.45
CA PHE A 16 -3.43 -8.21 2.67
C PHE A 16 -3.04 -8.26 4.14
N ARG A 17 -2.13 -9.18 4.47
CA ARG A 17 -1.57 -9.31 5.81
C ARG A 17 -0.05 -9.46 5.74
N LEU A 18 0.64 -8.80 6.66
CA LEU A 18 2.06 -9.03 6.93
C LEU A 18 2.17 -9.70 8.32
N GLY A 19 2.26 -11.03 8.32
CA GLY A 19 2.10 -11.81 9.54
C GLY A 19 0.66 -11.72 10.08
N ALA A 20 0.51 -11.26 11.32
CA ALA A 20 -0.80 -11.06 11.95
C ALA A 20 -1.45 -9.71 11.59
N GLU A 21 -0.65 -8.74 11.12
CA GLU A 21 -1.10 -7.37 10.93
C GLU A 21 -1.76 -7.17 9.56
N PRO A 22 -2.92 -6.49 9.52
CA PRO A 22 -3.52 -6.07 8.26
C PRO A 22 -2.63 -5.06 7.53
N LEU A 23 -2.39 -5.29 6.24
CA LEU A 23 -1.58 -4.42 5.40
C LEU A 23 -2.41 -3.84 4.26
N ALA A 24 -2.64 -2.53 4.31
CA ALA A 24 -3.34 -1.76 3.27
C ALA A 24 -2.40 -0.80 2.53
N GLU A 25 -1.35 -0.33 3.22
CA GLU A 25 -0.40 0.65 2.70
C GLU A 25 0.99 0.48 3.34
N LEU A 26 1.99 1.03 2.67
CA LEU A 26 3.33 1.24 3.21
C LEU A 26 3.70 2.69 2.99
N ALA A 27 4.05 3.40 4.06
CA ALA A 27 4.51 4.78 3.99
C ALA A 27 5.90 4.90 4.61
N TYR A 28 6.81 5.58 3.91
CA TYR A 28 8.13 5.89 4.42
C TYR A 28 8.58 7.26 3.94
N ALA A 29 8.79 8.18 4.88
CA ALA A 29 9.04 9.60 4.58
C ALA A 29 7.93 10.20 3.68
N ASP A 30 8.26 10.54 2.42
CA ASP A 30 7.35 11.07 1.40
C ASP A 30 6.87 10.02 0.39
N ASP A 31 7.43 8.81 0.43
CA ASP A 31 7.05 7.70 -0.44
C ASP A 31 5.87 6.92 0.16
N LEU A 32 4.89 6.60 -0.71
CA LEU A 32 3.67 5.88 -0.36
C LEU A 32 3.41 4.77 -1.37
N VAL A 33 3.10 3.58 -0.87
CA VAL A 33 2.60 2.45 -1.63
C VAL A 33 1.22 2.08 -1.11
N LEU A 34 0.23 2.05 -2.00
CA LEU A 34 -1.14 1.63 -1.71
C LEU A 34 -1.37 0.24 -2.28
N LEU A 35 -1.99 -0.63 -1.48
CA LEU A 35 -2.25 -2.01 -1.85
C LEU A 35 -3.77 -2.26 -1.89
N SER A 36 -4.22 -2.93 -2.95
CA SER A 36 -5.61 -3.36 -3.08
C SER A 36 -5.70 -4.68 -3.82
N ALA A 37 -6.69 -5.51 -3.45
CA ALA A 37 -7.02 -6.73 -4.19
C ALA A 37 -7.73 -6.43 -5.53
N THR A 38 -8.30 -5.24 -5.70
CA THR A 38 -9.02 -4.84 -6.91
C THR A 38 -8.66 -3.43 -7.34
N ASN A 39 -8.76 -3.15 -8.65
CA ASN A 39 -8.54 -1.81 -9.19
C ASN A 39 -9.52 -0.78 -8.60
N ASN A 40 -10.78 -1.16 -8.39
CA ASN A 40 -11.78 -0.29 -7.79
C ASN A 40 -11.44 0.04 -6.33
N GLY A 41 -11.00 -0.96 -5.56
CA GLY A 41 -10.51 -0.73 -4.20
C GLY A 41 -9.30 0.20 -4.18
N LEU A 42 -8.37 0.05 -5.12
CA LEU A 42 -7.19 0.91 -5.21
C LEU A 42 -7.57 2.36 -5.51
N ALA A 43 -8.50 2.56 -6.45
CA ALA A 43 -9.01 3.88 -6.80
C ALA A 43 -9.73 4.55 -5.60
N SER A 44 -10.52 3.78 -4.85
CA SER A 44 -11.16 4.27 -3.63
C SER A 44 -10.14 4.69 -2.57
N THR A 45 -9.14 3.84 -2.31
CA THR A 45 -8.07 4.14 -1.34
C THR A 45 -7.28 5.37 -1.76
N LEU A 46 -6.94 5.48 -3.05
CA LEU A 46 -6.23 6.63 -3.60
C LEU A 46 -7.02 7.93 -3.40
N ALA A 47 -8.33 7.92 -3.67
CA ALA A 47 -9.19 9.07 -3.47
C ALA A 47 -9.21 9.51 -2.00
N SER A 48 -9.38 8.58 -1.06
CA SER A 48 -9.33 8.88 0.36
C SER A 48 -7.98 9.46 0.79
N PHE A 49 -6.88 8.97 0.23
CA PHE A 49 -5.55 9.51 0.48
C PHE A 49 -5.37 10.92 -0.07
N GLN A 50 -5.89 11.21 -1.26
CA GLN A 50 -5.85 12.54 -1.85
C GLN A 50 -6.64 13.55 -1.01
N GLU A 51 -7.81 13.16 -0.50
CA GLU A 51 -8.60 13.98 0.40
C GLU A 51 -7.84 14.28 1.70
N ALA A 52 -7.25 13.26 2.32
CA ALA A 52 -6.46 13.43 3.54
C ALA A 52 -5.21 14.31 3.31
N LEU A 53 -4.50 14.13 2.19
CA LEU A 53 -3.37 14.97 1.81
C LEU A 53 -3.78 16.44 1.60
N ALA A 54 -4.93 16.68 0.98
CA ALA A 54 -5.45 18.02 0.75
C ALA A 54 -5.70 18.79 2.06
N LEU A 55 -6.14 18.11 3.13
CA LEU A 55 -6.29 18.70 4.46
C LEU A 55 -4.97 19.22 5.05
N THR A 56 -3.84 18.73 4.55
CA THR A 56 -2.49 19.12 4.97
C THR A 56 -1.82 20.10 4.00
N GLY A 57 -2.52 20.49 2.93
CA GLY A 57 -1.96 21.31 1.85
C GLY A 57 -0.98 20.57 0.93
N MET A 58 -0.93 19.24 1.00
CA MET A 58 -0.07 18.40 0.16
C MET A 58 -0.86 17.76 -0.98
N THR A 59 -0.16 17.36 -2.04
CA THR A 59 -0.73 16.67 -3.19
C THR A 59 0.18 15.55 -3.67
N LEU A 60 -0.40 14.54 -4.31
CA LEU A 60 0.37 13.47 -4.94
C LEU A 60 1.03 13.97 -6.22
N ASN A 61 2.30 13.61 -6.41
CA ASN A 61 2.99 13.86 -7.67
C ASN A 61 2.62 12.80 -8.71
N LEU A 62 1.58 13.09 -9.50
CA LEU A 62 1.06 12.18 -10.52
C LEU A 62 2.06 11.79 -11.61
N GLN A 63 3.13 12.56 -11.83
CA GLN A 63 4.18 12.19 -12.79
C GLN A 63 5.07 11.05 -12.27
N LYS A 64 5.20 10.94 -10.95
CA LYS A 64 5.96 9.88 -10.28
C LYS A 64 5.09 8.70 -9.86
N THR A 65 3.78 8.89 -9.74
CA THR A 65 2.84 7.83 -9.40
C THR A 65 2.74 6.80 -10.51
N GLN A 66 2.88 5.51 -10.16
CA GLN A 66 2.78 4.40 -11.09
C GLN A 66 1.86 3.31 -10.51
N TYR A 67 1.17 2.59 -11.40
CA TYR A 67 0.30 1.48 -11.04
C TYR A 67 0.95 0.17 -11.43
N PHE A 68 1.05 -0.76 -10.48
CA PHE A 68 1.63 -2.08 -10.71
C PHE A 68 0.63 -3.16 -10.33
N ASN A 69 0.44 -4.12 -11.23
CA ASN A 69 -0.23 -5.37 -10.88
C ASN A 69 0.84 -6.39 -10.49
N VAL A 70 0.90 -6.70 -9.20
CA VAL A 70 1.81 -7.73 -8.68
C VAL A 70 1.15 -9.08 -8.91
N GLY A 71 1.45 -9.69 -10.06
CA GLY A 71 1.06 -11.07 -10.34
C GLY A 71 1.64 -12.04 -9.29
N VAL A 72 0.87 -13.10 -8.98
CA VAL A 72 1.15 -14.14 -7.97
C VAL A 72 2.64 -14.47 -7.87
N PHE A 73 3.24 -14.18 -6.71
CA PHE A 73 4.54 -14.73 -6.34
C PHE A 73 4.44 -16.26 -6.37
N ARG A 74 5.04 -16.91 -7.37
CA ARG A 74 5.27 -18.34 -7.29
C ARG A 74 6.24 -18.57 -6.15
N GLU A 75 5.76 -19.21 -5.09
CA GLU A 75 6.56 -19.72 -4.00
C GLU A 75 7.72 -20.53 -4.59
N VAL A 76 8.93 -19.99 -4.50
CA VAL A 76 10.14 -20.77 -4.80
C VAL A 76 10.31 -21.69 -3.60
N GLN A 77 9.76 -22.90 -3.70
CA GLN A 77 10.09 -23.95 -2.75
C GLN A 77 11.58 -24.24 -2.90
N SER A 78 12.41 -23.63 -2.06
CA SER A 78 13.78 -24.08 -1.88
C SER A 78 13.70 -25.42 -1.14
N SER A 79 13.72 -26.51 -1.89
CA SER A 79 13.96 -27.85 -1.35
C SER A 79 15.31 -27.84 -0.65
N ILE A 80 15.32 -27.61 0.67
CA ILE A 80 16.50 -27.88 1.49
C ILE A 80 16.62 -29.40 1.52
N SER A 81 17.38 -29.95 0.57
CA SER A 81 17.86 -31.33 0.60
C SER A 81 18.73 -31.47 1.83
N THR A 82 18.15 -31.97 2.92
CA THR A 82 18.92 -32.45 4.07
C THR A 82 19.58 -33.75 3.63
N ASN A 83 20.79 -33.66 3.08
CA ASN A 83 21.62 -34.85 2.90
C ASN A 83 21.94 -35.39 4.29
N THR A 84 21.43 -36.59 4.53
CA THR A 84 21.67 -37.39 5.74
C THR A 84 23.06 -38.02 5.66
#